data_AF-A0AAV0RN21-F1
#
_entry.id   AF-A0AAV0RN21-F1
#
_cell.length_a   1.000
_cell.length_b   1.000
_cell.length_c   1.000
_cell.angle_alpha   90.00
_cell.angle_beta   90.00
_cell.angle_gamma   90.00
#
_symmetry.space_group_name_H-M   'P 1'
#
loop_
_entity.id
_entity.type
_entity.pdbx_description
1 polymer ?
#
loop_
_entity_poly.entity_id
_entity_poly.type
_entity_poly.pdbx_seq_one_letter_code
_entity_poly.pdbx_strand_id
1 'polypeptide(L)'
;MASSASLLSLALCSLLLFQVCSAQFETGRVWGSSRSQRKSQQQNECQFRRINAQEPDRRITSEAGITEIWDENDDQFRCAGVAAIRHTIEQRGAGRGYHSAAIPGCPETYQSEQESESRDPRQGSRDQHQKIRKIRQGDIIAIPAGVADWFYNDGQSPLVLVQIMDTSNFANQLDQNFRKFFLAGNPQREIQGQRGQPSRHLYRGSEKGRGGGGGQEQRSGNIFQAFDEQFLAEAFNIDTDLARRIKNENDNRGIIVRVEEQLEFLSPEFSEEERRQSSQGGGRTGRWSANGIEETFCTAKLRHNINDPSRADIFNPRAGRLTTVNSFNLPILRYIQLSAQKGFLYRNAIMTPHWNMNAHSINYITRGSGQIQIVNENGESVFDGQVQEGQIITAPQNFAVIKRAGSDGLEWISFKTNDNAKINQIAGRASTIRAIPQDVLANAFAISREEAQRIKFNRREIGIFSPETRSRGRRD
;
A
#
# COMPACT_ATOMS: atom_id res chain seq x y z
N MET A 1 -18.01 -14.41 -63.31
CA MET A 1 -16.71 -14.97 -62.87
C MET A 1 -15.81 -13.81 -62.45
N ALA A 2 -15.71 -13.52 -61.15
CA ALA A 2 -14.67 -12.61 -60.67
C ALA A 2 -13.32 -13.32 -60.79
N SER A 3 -12.29 -12.64 -61.29
CA SER A 3 -10.98 -13.27 -61.51
C SER A 3 -10.33 -13.64 -60.17
N SER A 4 -9.58 -14.75 -60.16
CA SER A 4 -8.89 -15.27 -58.97
C SER A 4 -7.95 -14.25 -58.33
N ALA A 5 -7.43 -13.30 -59.11
CA ALA A 5 -6.61 -12.19 -58.67
C ALA A 5 -7.36 -11.20 -57.75
N SER A 6 -8.64 -10.92 -58.01
CA SER A 6 -9.42 -9.97 -57.19
C SER A 6 -9.71 -10.51 -55.79
N LEU A 7 -9.95 -11.83 -55.66
CA LEU A 7 -10.14 -12.49 -54.36
C LEU A 7 -8.84 -12.51 -53.55
N LEU A 8 -7.69 -12.75 -54.19
CA LEU A 8 -6.37 -12.66 -53.55
C LEU A 8 -6.05 -11.25 -53.05
N SER A 9 -6.38 -10.22 -53.84
CA SER A 9 -6.21 -8.80 -53.43
C SER A 9 -7.06 -8.45 -52.21
N LEU A 10 -8.34 -8.85 -52.18
CA LEU A 10 -9.23 -8.64 -51.03
C LEU A 10 -8.77 -9.41 -49.77
N ALA A 11 -8.22 -10.62 -49.93
CA ALA A 11 -7.64 -11.39 -48.83
C ALA A 11 -6.36 -10.75 -48.26
N LEU A 12 -5.47 -10.23 -49.11
CA LEU A 12 -4.28 -9.50 -48.70
C LEU A 12 -4.60 -8.17 -48.01
N CYS A 13 -5.57 -7.40 -48.53
CA CYS A 13 -6.02 -6.17 -47.87
C CYS A 13 -6.68 -6.42 -46.52
N SER A 14 -7.48 -7.49 -46.36
CA SER A 14 -8.08 -7.83 -45.07
C SER A 14 -7.05 -8.36 -44.07
N LEU A 15 -6.05 -9.14 -44.49
CA LEU A 15 -4.91 -9.53 -43.63
C LEU A 15 -4.07 -8.32 -43.18
N LEU A 16 -3.78 -7.37 -44.08
CA LEU A 16 -3.07 -6.13 -43.74
C LEU A 16 -3.87 -5.26 -42.76
N LEU A 17 -5.17 -5.09 -42.99
CA LEU A 17 -6.05 -4.35 -42.08
C LEU A 17 -6.14 -5.03 -40.70
N PHE A 18 -6.22 -6.37 -40.64
CA PHE A 18 -6.20 -7.09 -39.36
C PHE A 18 -4.86 -6.97 -38.63
N GLN A 19 -3.72 -6.96 -39.33
CA GLN A 19 -2.43 -6.75 -38.67
C GLN A 19 -2.23 -5.31 -38.18
N VAL A 20 -2.70 -4.30 -38.92
CA VAL A 20 -2.67 -2.89 -38.45
C VAL A 20 -3.61 -2.68 -37.26
N CYS A 21 -4.80 -3.29 -37.27
CA CYS A 21 -5.75 -3.20 -36.15
C CYS A 21 -5.26 -3.97 -34.91
N SER A 22 -4.59 -5.12 -35.10
CA SER A 22 -3.99 -5.88 -34.00
C SER A 22 -2.75 -5.20 -33.42
N ALA A 23 -1.94 -4.53 -34.25
CA ALA A 23 -0.80 -3.75 -33.78
C ALA A 23 -1.20 -2.63 -32.80
N GLN A 24 -2.38 -2.02 -32.99
CA GLN A 24 -2.89 -0.97 -32.10
C GLN A 24 -3.36 -1.48 -30.72
N PHE A 25 -3.51 -2.79 -30.52
CA PHE A 25 -3.86 -3.37 -29.21
C PHE A 25 -2.66 -3.87 -28.38
N GLU A 26 -1.45 -3.97 -28.94
CA GLU A 26 -0.23 -4.31 -28.18
C GLU A 26 0.83 -3.20 -28.10
N THR A 27 0.79 -2.13 -28.92
CA THR A 27 1.72 -1.00 -28.80
C THR A 27 1.21 0.16 -27.94
N GLY A 28 0.90 -0.12 -26.67
CA GLY A 28 0.64 0.90 -25.65
C GLY A 28 1.90 1.61 -25.13
N ARG A 29 2.87 1.96 -25.99
CA ARG A 29 4.11 2.67 -25.61
C ARG A 29 4.62 3.60 -26.73
N VAL A 30 4.92 4.85 -26.35
CA VAL A 30 5.46 5.96 -27.18
C VAL A 30 4.39 6.48 -28.16
N TRP A 31 4.11 7.78 -28.36
CA TRP A 31 4.84 9.05 -28.20
C TRP A 31 4.20 9.94 -27.09
N GLY A 32 4.75 11.03 -26.53
CA GLY A 32 5.91 11.87 -26.85
C GLY A 32 5.45 13.31 -27.16
N SER A 33 5.41 14.25 -26.20
CA SER A 33 6.44 15.33 -26.13
C SER A 33 6.40 16.20 -24.84
N SER A 34 6.95 15.73 -23.71
CA SER A 34 7.25 16.62 -22.54
C SER A 34 8.44 16.20 -21.69
N ARG A 35 9.13 15.09 -22.05
CA ARG A 35 10.04 14.38 -21.14
C ARG A 35 11.51 14.83 -21.17
N SER A 36 11.86 15.85 -21.95
CA SER A 36 13.27 16.33 -22.04
C SER A 36 13.68 17.25 -20.89
N GLN A 37 12.79 18.09 -20.35
CA GLN A 37 13.13 19.00 -19.25
C GLN A 37 13.13 18.36 -17.85
N ARG A 38 12.34 17.31 -17.59
CA ARG A 38 12.34 16.61 -16.28
C ARG A 38 13.59 15.74 -16.03
N LYS A 39 14.50 15.59 -17.01
CA LYS A 39 15.59 14.60 -16.96
C LYS A 39 16.88 15.04 -16.26
N SER A 40 17.12 16.34 -16.05
CA SER A 40 18.34 16.83 -15.36
C SER A 40 18.21 16.83 -13.85
N GLN A 41 16.99 17.03 -13.31
CA GLN A 41 16.78 17.15 -11.86
C GLN A 41 16.79 15.80 -11.12
N GLN A 42 16.58 14.68 -11.83
CA GLN A 42 16.62 13.32 -11.27
C GLN A 42 17.98 12.63 -11.41
N GLN A 43 19.01 13.30 -11.92
CA GLN A 43 20.35 12.72 -11.96
C GLN A 43 20.84 12.56 -10.50
N ASN A 44 20.99 11.29 -10.09
CA ASN A 44 21.53 10.83 -8.81
C ASN A 44 20.56 10.68 -7.62
N GLU A 45 19.23 10.79 -7.79
CA GLU A 45 18.26 10.63 -6.66
C GLU A 45 18.38 9.30 -5.89
N CYS A 46 18.92 8.24 -6.49
CA CYS A 46 19.12 6.93 -5.87
C CYS A 46 20.59 6.58 -5.55
N GLN A 47 21.52 7.54 -5.58
CA GLN A 47 22.93 7.29 -5.24
C GLN A 47 23.16 7.41 -3.73
N PHE A 48 22.99 6.31 -3.02
CA PHE A 48 23.16 6.27 -1.55
C PHE A 48 24.62 6.03 -1.13
N ARG A 49 25.15 6.92 -0.30
CA ARG A 49 26.27 6.61 0.61
C ARG A 49 25.80 5.94 1.89
N ARG A 50 24.58 6.26 2.32
CA ARG A 50 23.95 5.74 3.54
C ARG A 50 22.43 5.73 3.40
N ILE A 51 21.82 4.67 3.89
CA ILE A 51 20.37 4.49 4.11
C ILE A 51 20.16 4.45 5.64
N ASN A 52 18.98 4.82 6.15
CA ASN A 52 18.66 4.76 7.59
C ASN A 52 17.25 4.21 7.81
N ALA A 53 17.04 3.53 8.93
CA ALA A 53 15.68 3.25 9.39
C ALA A 53 15.03 4.55 9.89
N GLN A 54 13.90 4.92 9.30
CA GLN A 54 13.20 6.18 9.53
C GLN A 54 11.95 6.01 10.39
N GLU A 55 11.76 6.95 11.31
CA GLU A 55 10.54 7.15 12.09
C GLU A 55 9.77 8.36 11.54
N PRO A 56 8.46 8.52 11.85
CA PRO A 56 7.72 9.70 11.41
C PRO A 56 8.33 11.01 11.94
N ASP A 57 8.40 12.04 11.09
CA ASP A 57 8.96 13.35 11.41
C ASP A 57 7.87 14.35 11.87
N ARG A 58 6.66 14.22 11.33
CA ARG A 58 5.50 15.06 11.63
C ARG A 58 4.39 14.27 12.29
N ARG A 59 3.75 14.90 13.28
CA ARG A 59 2.60 14.35 14.01
C ARG A 59 1.50 15.40 14.13
N ILE A 60 0.34 15.09 13.56
CA ILE A 60 -0.87 15.92 13.57
C ILE A 60 -1.91 15.23 14.45
N THR A 61 -2.53 15.99 15.35
CA THR A 61 -3.58 15.48 16.24
C THR A 61 -4.96 15.82 15.68
N SER A 62 -5.93 14.95 15.87
CA SER A 62 -7.35 15.16 15.59
C SER A 62 -8.17 14.71 16.80
N GLU A 63 -9.46 15.02 16.83
CA GLU A 63 -10.35 14.79 17.97
C GLU A 63 -10.38 13.35 18.47
N ALA A 64 -10.32 12.36 17.56
CA ALA A 64 -10.37 10.93 17.87
C ALA A 64 -9.21 10.14 17.24
N GLY A 65 -8.04 10.77 17.06
CA GLY A 65 -6.87 10.07 16.54
C GLY A 65 -5.67 10.94 16.21
N ILE A 66 -4.65 10.28 15.69
CA ILE A 66 -3.35 10.86 15.35
C ILE A 66 -2.99 10.48 13.92
N THR A 67 -2.42 11.43 13.19
CA THR A 67 -1.79 11.21 11.88
C THR A 67 -0.29 11.49 12.01
N GLU A 68 0.53 10.54 11.60
CA GLU A 68 1.98 10.63 11.57
C GLU A 68 2.46 10.51 10.13
N ILE A 69 3.43 11.31 9.73
CA ILE A 69 3.96 11.38 8.36
C ILE A 69 5.47 11.24 8.45
N TRP A 70 6.08 10.59 7.46
CA TRP A 70 7.54 10.54 7.29
C TRP A 70 8.00 11.66 6.34
N ASP A 71 9.21 12.18 6.52
CA ASP A 71 9.75 13.28 5.70
C ASP A 71 9.83 12.86 4.22
N GLU A 72 9.06 13.52 3.34
CA GLU A 72 9.07 13.18 1.90
C GLU A 72 10.34 13.67 1.20
N ASN A 73 11.19 14.42 1.91
CA ASN A 73 12.46 14.95 1.41
C ASN A 73 13.65 14.02 1.69
N ASP A 74 13.51 12.98 2.53
CA ASP A 74 14.57 11.98 2.71
C ASP A 74 14.82 11.23 1.39
N ASP A 75 16.10 11.08 1.04
CA ASP A 75 16.56 10.48 -0.21
C ASP A 75 15.94 9.10 -0.48
N GLN A 76 15.64 8.31 0.56
CA GLN A 76 15.02 7.01 0.44
C GLN A 76 13.60 7.07 -0.13
N PHE A 77 12.80 8.04 0.34
CA PHE A 77 11.43 8.25 -0.12
C PHE A 77 11.42 8.95 -1.49
N ARG A 78 12.36 9.88 -1.72
CA ARG A 78 12.56 10.53 -3.01
C ARG A 78 12.93 9.54 -4.12
N CYS A 79 13.96 8.71 -3.89
CA CYS A 79 14.39 7.64 -4.79
C CYS A 79 13.28 6.62 -5.06
N ALA A 80 12.59 6.16 -4.01
CA ALA A 80 11.53 5.17 -4.14
C ALA A 80 10.24 5.74 -4.76
N GLY A 81 10.14 7.06 -4.93
CA GLY A 81 8.97 7.71 -5.52
C GLY A 81 7.73 7.69 -4.63
N VAL A 82 7.86 7.57 -3.31
CA VAL A 82 6.74 7.35 -2.38
C VAL A 82 6.67 8.39 -1.26
N ALA A 83 5.50 8.49 -0.63
CA ALA A 83 5.32 9.08 0.69
C ALA A 83 4.70 8.04 1.65
N ALA A 84 4.98 8.16 2.95
CA ALA A 84 4.46 7.25 3.97
C ALA A 84 3.70 8.01 5.06
N ILE A 85 2.54 7.46 5.46
CA ILE A 85 1.64 8.05 6.46
C ILE A 85 1.12 6.92 7.37
N ARG A 86 1.04 7.16 8.67
CA ARG A 86 0.40 6.29 9.66
C ARG A 86 -0.76 7.02 10.33
N HIS A 87 -1.95 6.46 10.24
CA HIS A 87 -3.11 6.94 10.99
C HIS A 87 -3.37 5.99 12.16
N THR A 88 -3.63 6.55 13.35
CA THR A 88 -4.10 5.82 14.53
C THR A 88 -5.45 6.40 14.92
N ILE A 89 -6.51 5.63 14.71
CA ILE A 89 -7.90 6.01 15.01
C ILE A 89 -8.28 5.34 16.35
N GLU A 90 -8.79 6.11 17.31
CA GLU A 90 -9.13 5.62 18.65
C GLU A 90 -10.23 4.55 18.65
N GLN A 91 -10.31 3.75 19.74
CA GLN A 91 -11.39 2.78 19.96
C GLN A 91 -12.73 3.44 20.30
N ARG A 92 -13.84 2.75 19.99
CA ARG A 92 -15.19 3.25 20.32
C ARG A 92 -16.24 2.19 20.71
N GLY A 93 -15.94 0.89 20.63
CA GLY A 93 -16.97 -0.13 20.88
C GLY A 93 -16.43 -1.56 20.95
N ALA A 94 -17.26 -2.55 20.63
CA ALA A 94 -16.95 -3.98 20.72
C ALA A 94 -16.61 -4.65 19.37
N GLY A 95 -16.50 -3.89 18.27
CA GLY A 95 -16.48 -4.41 16.89
C GLY A 95 -15.10 -4.55 16.23
N ARG A 96 -15.03 -4.21 14.94
CA ARG A 96 -13.81 -4.21 14.10
C ARG A 96 -13.92 -3.11 13.06
N GLY A 97 -12.80 -2.48 12.72
CA GLY A 97 -12.77 -1.42 11.72
C GLY A 97 -13.52 -1.70 10.41
N TYR A 98 -14.08 -0.64 9.83
CA TYR A 98 -14.76 -0.62 8.54
C TYR A 98 -14.06 0.35 7.59
N HIS A 99 -14.17 0.09 6.30
CA HIS A 99 -13.63 0.90 5.22
C HIS A 99 -14.61 0.94 4.06
N SER A 100 -14.86 2.12 3.50
CA SER A 100 -15.57 2.28 2.23
C SER A 100 -14.76 3.12 1.26
N ALA A 101 -14.97 2.87 -0.03
CA ALA A 101 -14.37 3.61 -1.12
C ALA A 101 -15.47 3.89 -2.14
N ALA A 102 -15.73 5.18 -2.40
CA ALA A 102 -16.71 5.67 -3.34
C ALA A 102 -16.12 5.64 -4.75
N ILE A 103 -16.45 4.60 -5.51
CA ILE A 103 -15.99 4.40 -6.89
C ILE A 103 -16.89 5.26 -7.81
N PRO A 104 -16.34 6.26 -8.53
CA PRO A 104 -17.15 7.15 -9.36
C PRO A 104 -17.90 6.39 -10.47
N GLY A 105 -19.16 6.75 -10.70
CA GLY A 105 -20.02 6.12 -11.71
C GLY A 105 -20.64 4.77 -11.30
N CYS A 106 -20.41 4.31 -10.07
CA CYS A 106 -20.99 3.08 -9.53
C CYS A 106 -22.21 3.36 -8.63
N PRO A 107 -23.29 2.56 -8.74
CA PRO A 107 -24.51 2.79 -7.97
C PRO A 107 -24.41 2.33 -6.51
N GLU A 108 -25.33 2.84 -5.71
CA GLU A 108 -25.57 2.53 -4.32
C GLU A 108 -26.14 1.10 -4.17
N THR A 109 -25.26 0.10 -4.17
CA THR A 109 -25.66 -1.32 -4.12
C THR A 109 -26.14 -1.81 -2.76
N TYR A 110 -26.01 -1.02 -1.70
CA TYR A 110 -26.53 -1.32 -0.36
C TYR A 110 -27.70 -0.38 -0.11
N GLN A 111 -28.91 -0.93 0.04
CA GLN A 111 -30.16 -0.16 0.08
C GLN A 111 -31.11 -0.74 1.13
N SER A 112 -31.85 0.13 1.82
CA SER A 112 -32.99 -0.24 2.67
C SER A 112 -34.31 0.16 2.00
N GLU A 113 -35.24 -0.79 1.87
CA GLU A 113 -36.63 -0.50 1.52
C GLU A 113 -37.50 -0.42 2.79
N GLN A 114 -38.68 0.19 2.65
CA GLN A 114 -39.59 0.45 3.76
C GLN A 114 -40.47 -0.79 4.02
N GLU A 115 -40.23 -1.53 5.09
CA GLU A 115 -41.22 -2.49 5.59
C GLU A 115 -42.44 -1.72 6.13
N SER A 116 -43.55 -1.80 5.41
CA SER A 116 -44.78 -1.05 5.72
C SER A 116 -45.53 -1.53 6.99
N GLU A 117 -44.98 -2.46 7.77
CA GLU A 117 -45.63 -3.03 8.97
C GLU A 117 -44.77 -3.00 10.25
N SER A 118 -43.50 -2.57 10.18
CA SER A 118 -42.57 -2.64 11.32
C SER A 118 -42.66 -1.40 12.23
N ARG A 119 -43.29 -1.57 13.41
CA ARG A 119 -43.54 -0.51 14.43
C ARG A 119 -42.31 -0.15 15.29
N ASP A 120 -41.08 -0.16 14.75
CA ASP A 120 -39.91 0.32 15.50
C ASP A 120 -39.48 1.73 15.03
N PRO A 121 -39.70 2.79 15.83
CA PRO A 121 -39.28 4.14 15.48
C PRO A 121 -37.74 4.32 15.43
N ARG A 122 -36.95 3.29 15.70
CA ARG A 122 -35.48 3.29 15.54
C ARG A 122 -35.02 2.91 14.12
N GLN A 123 -35.88 2.36 13.26
CA GLN A 123 -35.56 2.09 11.84
C GLN A 123 -35.83 3.33 10.95
N GLY A 124 -35.39 4.51 11.41
CA GLY A 124 -35.93 5.80 10.98
C GLY A 124 -35.34 6.43 9.72
N SER A 125 -34.33 5.84 9.08
CA SER A 125 -33.67 6.42 7.89
C SER A 125 -33.61 5.45 6.72
N ARG A 126 -34.20 5.86 5.58
CA ARG A 126 -34.02 5.19 4.28
C ARG A 126 -32.67 5.61 3.73
N ASP A 127 -31.70 4.70 3.75
CA ASP A 127 -30.35 4.95 3.27
C ASP A 127 -30.01 4.09 2.03
N GLN A 128 -29.13 4.63 1.18
CA GLN A 128 -28.57 3.98 0.01
C GLN A 128 -27.11 4.41 -0.15
N HIS A 129 -26.17 3.46 -0.12
CA HIS A 129 -24.76 3.76 -0.27
C HIS A 129 -23.98 2.66 -1.00
N GLN A 130 -22.73 2.97 -1.38
CA GLN A 130 -21.82 1.97 -1.94
C GLN A 130 -21.31 0.96 -0.88
N LYS A 131 -20.75 -0.15 -1.35
CA LYS A 131 -20.32 -1.30 -0.55
C LYS A 131 -19.29 -0.96 0.54
N ILE A 132 -19.72 -1.03 1.79
CA ILE A 132 -18.85 -0.97 2.97
C ILE A 132 -18.13 -2.31 3.15
N ARG A 133 -16.86 -2.28 3.55
CA ARG A 133 -15.98 -3.45 3.70
C ARG A 133 -15.47 -3.49 5.14
N LYS A 134 -15.85 -4.50 5.92
CA LYS A 134 -15.19 -4.79 7.20
C LYS A 134 -13.72 -5.12 6.96
N ILE A 135 -12.85 -4.52 7.76
CA ILE A 135 -11.40 -4.71 7.72
C ILE A 135 -10.89 -5.30 9.03
N ARG A 136 -9.67 -5.82 9.01
CA ARG A 136 -8.98 -6.39 10.17
C ARG A 136 -7.47 -6.30 10.01
N GLN A 137 -6.74 -6.54 11.09
CA GLN A 137 -5.28 -6.55 11.08
C GLN A 137 -4.72 -7.44 9.94
N GLY A 138 -3.86 -6.85 9.12
CA GLY A 138 -3.24 -7.49 7.96
C GLY A 138 -4.09 -7.53 6.70
N ASP A 139 -5.20 -6.80 6.62
CA ASP A 139 -5.79 -6.46 5.32
C ASP A 139 -4.87 -5.46 4.61
N ILE A 140 -4.36 -5.85 3.44
CA ILE A 140 -3.78 -4.94 2.45
C ILE A 140 -4.95 -4.35 1.67
N ILE A 141 -5.06 -3.03 1.62
CA ILE A 141 -6.12 -2.29 0.93
C ILE A 141 -5.49 -1.49 -0.21
N ALA A 142 -6.10 -1.56 -1.40
CA ALA A 142 -5.61 -0.97 -2.63
C ALA A 142 -6.60 0.09 -3.13
N ILE A 143 -6.21 1.36 -3.07
CA ILE A 143 -7.03 2.52 -3.44
C ILE A 143 -6.40 3.22 -4.66
N PRO A 144 -7.10 3.34 -5.80
CA PRO A 144 -6.65 4.14 -6.93
C PRO A 144 -6.60 5.65 -6.63
N ALA A 145 -5.74 6.37 -7.35
CA ALA A 145 -5.73 7.83 -7.29
C ALA A 145 -7.09 8.42 -7.68
N GLY A 146 -7.58 9.41 -6.92
CA GLY A 146 -8.86 10.09 -7.17
C GLY A 146 -10.10 9.38 -6.62
N VAL A 147 -9.99 8.16 -6.08
CA VAL A 147 -11.10 7.51 -5.36
C VAL A 147 -11.17 8.06 -3.94
N ALA A 148 -12.34 8.52 -3.51
CA ALA A 148 -12.58 8.97 -2.15
C ALA A 148 -12.85 7.77 -1.22
N ASP A 149 -12.18 7.71 -0.08
CA ASP A 149 -12.33 6.65 0.91
C ASP A 149 -12.53 7.18 2.34
N TRP A 150 -13.08 6.32 3.20
CA TRP A 150 -13.21 6.60 4.63
C TRP A 150 -13.04 5.34 5.47
N PHE A 151 -12.64 5.55 6.73
CA PHE A 151 -12.42 4.50 7.72
C PHE A 151 -13.18 4.81 9.00
N TYR A 152 -13.74 3.78 9.63
CA TYR A 152 -14.44 3.87 10.91
C TYR A 152 -13.93 2.78 11.85
N ASN A 153 -13.82 3.08 13.15
CA ASN A 153 -13.39 2.13 14.17
C ASN A 153 -14.45 2.02 15.28
N ASP A 154 -15.25 0.95 15.25
CA ASP A 154 -16.12 0.53 16.35
C ASP A 154 -15.45 -0.51 17.27
N GLY A 155 -14.16 -0.80 17.08
CA GLY A 155 -13.42 -1.80 17.85
C GLY A 155 -13.01 -1.33 19.25
N GLN A 156 -12.48 -2.28 20.04
CA GLN A 156 -11.96 -2.06 21.40
C GLN A 156 -10.50 -1.57 21.43
N SER A 157 -9.77 -1.73 20.33
CA SER A 157 -8.38 -1.32 20.17
C SER A 157 -8.26 -0.20 19.13
N PRO A 158 -7.21 0.63 19.17
CA PRO A 158 -6.94 1.59 18.11
C PRO A 158 -6.79 0.89 16.75
N LEU A 159 -7.35 1.48 15.72
CA LEU A 159 -7.17 1.06 14.33
C LEU A 159 -5.93 1.79 13.77
N VAL A 160 -4.86 1.04 13.53
CA VAL A 160 -3.62 1.56 12.94
C VAL A 160 -3.59 1.24 11.45
N LEU A 161 -3.53 2.28 10.62
CA LEU A 161 -3.44 2.21 9.15
C LEU A 161 -2.07 2.74 8.73
N VAL A 162 -1.30 1.95 7.98
CA VAL A 162 -0.04 2.39 7.36
C VAL A 162 -0.25 2.49 5.86
N GLN A 163 -0.21 3.71 5.35
CA GLN A 163 -0.46 4.08 3.96
C GLN A 163 0.87 4.43 3.27
N ILE A 164 1.17 3.77 2.16
CA ILE A 164 2.23 4.17 1.23
C ILE A 164 1.57 4.72 -0.02
N MET A 165 1.88 5.97 -0.36
CA MET A 165 1.38 6.66 -1.55
C MET A 165 2.48 6.68 -2.61
N ASP A 166 2.25 6.06 -3.77
CA ASP A 166 3.18 6.12 -4.90
C ASP A 166 3.03 7.45 -5.65
N THR A 167 3.86 8.41 -5.28
CA THR A 167 3.92 9.75 -5.88
C THR A 167 4.55 9.73 -7.28
N SER A 168 5.26 8.67 -7.65
CA SER A 168 5.88 8.48 -8.96
C SER A 168 5.00 7.75 -9.97
N ASN A 169 3.86 7.23 -9.51
CA ASN A 169 2.93 6.44 -10.32
C ASN A 169 2.44 7.21 -11.55
N PHE A 170 2.22 6.51 -12.66
CA PHE A 170 1.68 7.11 -13.88
C PHE A 170 0.25 7.68 -13.71
N ALA A 171 -0.50 7.20 -12.71
CA ALA A 171 -1.81 7.76 -12.35
C ALA A 171 -1.70 9.18 -11.74
N ASN A 172 -0.54 9.56 -11.18
CA ASN A 172 -0.30 10.90 -10.66
C ASN A 172 0.22 11.82 -11.78
N GLN A 173 -0.67 12.60 -12.37
CA GLN A 173 -0.36 13.51 -13.48
C GLN A 173 0.15 14.89 -13.04
N LEU A 174 0.25 15.15 -11.73
CA LEU A 174 0.64 16.45 -11.18
C LEU A 174 2.18 16.54 -11.06
N ASP A 175 2.69 16.37 -9.85
CA ASP A 175 4.09 16.34 -9.48
C ASP A 175 4.29 15.31 -8.35
N GLN A 176 5.53 15.09 -7.92
CA GLN A 176 5.87 14.06 -6.93
C GLN A 176 5.51 14.44 -5.48
N ASN A 177 4.73 15.51 -5.25
CA ASN A 177 4.20 15.85 -3.93
C ASN A 177 2.81 15.21 -3.73
N PHE A 178 2.63 14.47 -2.64
CA PHE A 178 1.31 13.90 -2.36
C PHE A 178 0.31 14.99 -1.94
N ARG A 179 -0.97 14.76 -2.24
CA ARG A 179 -2.07 15.67 -1.91
C ARG A 179 -3.24 14.87 -1.36
N LYS A 180 -3.87 15.36 -0.30
CA LYS A 180 -5.12 14.81 0.25
C LYS A 180 -6.24 15.83 0.07
N PHE A 181 -7.17 15.53 -0.83
CA PHE A 181 -8.35 16.35 -1.07
C PHE A 181 -9.46 15.88 -0.13
N PHE A 182 -9.62 16.58 1.00
CA PHE A 182 -10.63 16.23 2.00
C PHE A 182 -12.02 16.71 1.55
N LEU A 183 -13.02 15.83 1.67
CA LEU A 183 -14.43 16.17 1.39
C LEU A 183 -15.14 16.77 2.62
N ALA A 184 -14.60 16.62 3.82
CA ALA A 184 -15.22 17.07 5.06
C ALA A 184 -14.17 17.46 6.10
N GLY A 185 -14.62 18.11 7.19
CA GLY A 185 -13.76 18.59 8.27
C GLY A 185 -12.91 19.79 7.86
N ASN A 186 -11.93 20.12 8.69
CA ASN A 186 -11.02 21.26 8.50
C ASN A 186 -9.57 20.79 8.69
N PRO A 187 -8.95 20.21 7.64
CA PRO A 187 -7.62 19.60 7.74
C PRO A 187 -6.53 20.62 8.02
N GLN A 188 -5.64 20.32 8.97
CA GLN A 188 -4.43 21.11 9.17
C GLN A 188 -3.51 21.04 7.94
N ARG A 189 -2.83 22.16 7.63
CA ARG A 189 -1.96 22.30 6.45
C ARG A 189 -0.82 21.27 6.44
N GLU A 190 -0.35 20.93 7.63
CA GLU A 190 0.74 20.00 7.93
C GLU A 190 0.47 18.56 7.45
N ILE A 191 -0.80 18.23 7.15
CA ILE A 191 -1.22 16.94 6.58
C ILE A 191 -0.88 16.86 5.08
N GLN A 192 -0.78 17.98 4.37
CA GLN A 192 -0.43 17.98 2.95
C GLN A 192 1.05 17.68 2.75
N GLY A 193 1.39 17.21 1.54
CA GLY A 193 2.76 16.97 1.16
C GLY A 193 3.61 18.24 1.20
N GLN A 194 4.81 18.17 1.76
CA GLN A 194 5.75 19.29 1.88
C GLN A 194 7.04 19.08 1.07
N ARG A 195 7.01 18.17 0.08
CA ARG A 195 8.17 17.85 -0.76
C ARG A 195 8.71 19.10 -1.47
N GLY A 196 9.99 19.38 -1.29
CA GLY A 196 10.68 20.56 -1.82
C GLY A 196 10.51 21.84 -1.01
N GLN A 197 9.76 21.83 0.09
CA GLN A 197 9.71 22.96 1.04
C GLN A 197 10.78 22.75 2.14
N PRO A 198 11.49 23.80 2.60
CA PRO A 198 12.43 23.65 3.70
C PRO A 198 11.69 23.19 4.96
N SER A 199 12.16 22.11 5.59
CA SER A 199 11.58 21.57 6.82
C SER A 199 11.57 22.65 7.91
N ARG A 200 10.41 23.28 8.12
CA ARG A 200 10.19 24.20 9.23
C ARG A 200 10.15 23.36 10.50
N HIS A 201 11.31 23.15 11.12
CA HIS A 201 11.40 22.76 12.51
C HIS A 201 10.69 23.82 13.35
N LEU A 202 9.40 23.62 13.58
CA LEU A 202 8.57 24.42 14.47
C LEU A 202 9.06 24.18 15.89
N TYR A 203 10.00 25.02 16.31
CA TYR A 203 10.24 25.26 17.72
C TYR A 203 8.89 25.54 18.37
N ARG A 204 8.54 24.68 19.33
CA ARG A 204 7.33 24.75 20.14
C ARG A 204 7.46 25.91 21.15
N GLY A 205 7.55 27.13 20.62
CA GLY A 205 7.70 28.38 21.34
C GLY A 205 6.38 29.15 21.32
N SER A 206 5.72 29.19 22.48
CA SER A 206 4.49 29.95 22.68
C SER A 206 4.81 31.45 22.78
N GLU A 207 4.47 32.24 21.76
CA GLU A 207 4.35 33.69 21.95
C GLU A 207 3.33 34.34 20.99
N LYS A 208 2.37 35.08 21.56
CA LYS A 208 1.36 35.84 20.82
C LYS A 208 1.97 37.14 20.27
N GLY A 209 2.78 37.03 19.22
CA GLY A 209 3.31 38.17 18.48
C GLY A 209 2.25 38.83 17.60
N ARG A 210 1.67 39.95 18.03
CA ARG A 210 0.90 40.84 17.14
C ARG A 210 1.87 41.51 16.15
N GLY A 211 1.85 41.09 14.89
CA GLY A 211 2.61 41.72 13.81
C GLY A 211 1.84 41.64 12.49
N GLY A 212 1.24 42.74 12.05
CA GLY A 212 0.54 42.80 10.78
C GLY A 212 1.51 42.82 9.60
N GLY A 213 1.40 41.84 8.71
CA GLY A 213 2.16 41.78 7.46
C GLY A 213 1.50 40.77 6.51
N GLY A 214 0.96 41.26 5.40
CA GLY A 214 0.12 40.49 4.47
C GLY A 214 0.85 39.45 3.63
N GLY A 215 1.41 38.42 4.26
CA GLY A 215 1.60 37.14 3.59
C GLY A 215 0.27 36.41 3.52
N GLN A 216 -0.08 35.82 2.37
CA GLN A 216 -1.23 34.93 2.28
C GLN A 216 -1.04 33.77 3.26
N GLU A 217 -1.82 33.75 4.35
CA GLU A 217 -2.09 32.54 5.10
C GLU A 217 -2.80 31.57 4.13
N GLN A 218 -2.02 30.69 3.50
CA GLN A 218 -2.54 29.71 2.55
C GLN A 218 -3.49 28.79 3.29
N ARG A 219 -4.78 29.06 3.15
CA ARG A 219 -5.89 28.34 3.77
C ARG A 219 -5.75 26.85 3.49
N SER A 220 -5.79 26.05 4.56
CA SER A 220 -5.98 24.61 4.49
C SER A 220 -7.40 24.30 4.93
N GLY A 221 -8.06 23.41 4.22
CA GLY A 221 -9.50 23.22 4.32
C GLY A 221 -9.96 22.02 3.50
N ASN A 222 -11.24 21.65 3.64
CA ASN A 222 -11.87 20.72 2.72
C ASN A 222 -12.12 21.40 1.35
N ILE A 223 -12.43 20.62 0.31
CA ILE A 223 -12.59 21.16 -1.06
C ILE A 223 -13.73 22.17 -1.18
N PHE A 224 -14.74 22.12 -0.31
CA PHE A 224 -15.90 23.00 -0.38
C PHE A 224 -15.59 24.44 0.06
N GLN A 225 -14.57 24.65 0.91
CA GLN A 225 -14.18 25.99 1.39
C GLN A 225 -13.80 26.96 0.27
N ALA A 226 -13.36 26.46 -0.89
CA ALA A 226 -12.92 27.28 -2.02
C ALA A 226 -14.04 27.63 -3.02
N PHE A 227 -15.21 26.98 -2.92
CA PHE A 227 -16.36 27.28 -3.78
C PHE A 227 -17.22 28.40 -3.17
N ASP A 228 -17.95 29.10 -4.04
CA ASP A 228 -18.94 30.09 -3.63
C ASP A 228 -20.14 29.44 -2.92
N GLU A 229 -20.66 30.09 -1.88
CA GLU A 229 -21.72 29.54 -1.04
C GLU A 229 -23.08 29.46 -1.76
N GLN A 230 -23.38 30.41 -2.64
CA GLN A 230 -24.62 30.40 -3.42
C GLN A 230 -24.53 29.34 -4.51
N PHE A 231 -23.38 29.24 -5.20
CA PHE A 231 -23.19 28.24 -6.23
C PHE A 231 -23.15 26.80 -5.66
N LEU A 232 -22.62 26.58 -4.45
CA LEU A 232 -22.79 25.31 -3.74
C LEU A 232 -24.25 25.02 -3.38
N ALA A 233 -24.98 26.02 -2.89
CA ALA A 233 -26.39 25.87 -2.53
C ALA A 233 -27.24 25.49 -3.76
N GLU A 234 -27.02 26.14 -4.90
CA GLU A 234 -27.65 25.79 -6.18
C GLU A 234 -27.25 24.39 -6.66
N ALA A 235 -25.95 24.07 -6.68
CA ALA A 235 -25.44 22.79 -7.20
C ALA A 235 -25.91 21.56 -6.40
N PHE A 236 -26.07 21.69 -5.08
CA PHE A 236 -26.62 20.65 -4.21
C PHE A 236 -28.14 20.75 -4.02
N ASN A 237 -28.78 21.81 -4.50
CA ASN A 237 -30.20 22.15 -4.27
C ASN A 237 -30.55 22.16 -2.76
N ILE A 238 -29.80 22.94 -1.98
CA ILE A 238 -29.90 23.10 -0.53
C ILE A 238 -29.98 24.58 -0.12
N ASP A 239 -30.28 24.85 1.15
CA ASP A 239 -30.15 26.19 1.70
C ASP A 239 -28.69 26.64 1.85
N THR A 240 -28.46 27.95 1.79
CA THR A 240 -27.11 28.54 1.90
C THR A 240 -26.46 28.35 3.28
N ASP A 241 -27.24 28.12 4.33
CA ASP A 241 -26.71 27.83 5.66
C ASP A 241 -26.23 26.36 5.77
N LEU A 242 -26.82 25.42 5.05
CA LEU A 242 -26.31 24.06 4.87
C LEU A 242 -25.07 24.06 3.96
N ALA A 243 -25.08 24.83 2.86
CA ALA A 243 -23.90 25.03 2.02
C ALA A 243 -22.72 25.63 2.81
N ARG A 244 -22.97 26.59 3.71
CA ARG A 244 -21.95 27.12 4.62
C ARG A 244 -21.47 26.09 5.65
N ARG A 245 -22.36 25.23 6.16
CA ARG A 245 -22.00 24.18 7.13
C ARG A 245 -21.04 23.15 6.55
N ILE A 246 -21.24 22.66 5.31
CA ILE A 246 -20.36 21.65 4.68
C ILE A 246 -18.94 22.17 4.36
N LYS A 247 -18.72 23.49 4.38
CA LYS A 247 -17.38 24.09 4.30
C LYS A 247 -16.57 23.89 5.59
N ASN A 248 -17.20 23.58 6.72
CA ASN A 248 -16.55 23.28 8.01
C ASN A 248 -15.51 24.33 8.47
N GLU A 249 -15.61 25.61 8.08
CA GLU A 249 -14.57 26.63 8.31
C GLU A 249 -14.23 26.83 9.81
N ASN A 250 -15.20 26.61 10.70
CA ASN A 250 -15.05 26.73 12.16
C ASN A 250 -14.87 25.39 12.88
N ASP A 251 -14.72 24.28 12.13
CA ASP A 251 -14.47 22.95 12.70
C ASP A 251 -13.01 22.85 13.17
N ASN A 252 -12.80 22.36 14.39
CA ASN A 252 -11.47 22.21 15.01
C ASN A 252 -11.12 20.74 15.30
N ARG A 253 -11.95 19.78 14.83
CA ARG A 253 -11.78 18.35 15.13
C ARG A 253 -10.70 17.68 14.27
N GLY A 254 -10.23 18.34 13.21
CA GLY A 254 -9.22 17.82 12.28
C GLY A 254 -9.81 16.83 11.28
N ILE A 255 -9.09 15.72 11.03
CA ILE A 255 -9.45 14.72 9.99
C ILE A 255 -9.87 13.36 10.55
N ILE A 256 -9.81 13.16 11.86
CA ILE A 256 -10.31 11.96 12.56
C ILE A 256 -11.24 12.43 13.68
N VAL A 257 -12.54 12.28 13.47
CA VAL A 257 -13.62 12.79 14.34
C VAL A 257 -14.23 11.69 15.20
N ARG A 258 -14.85 12.07 16.33
CA ARG A 258 -15.59 11.19 17.25
C ARG A 258 -17.08 11.11 16.87
N VAL A 259 -17.76 10.03 17.27
CA VAL A 259 -19.10 9.59 16.81
C VAL A 259 -20.19 10.70 16.75
N GLU A 260 -20.95 10.96 17.82
CA GLU A 260 -20.81 10.46 19.20
C GLU A 260 -21.68 9.23 19.57
N GLU A 261 -22.42 8.65 18.64
CA GLU A 261 -23.14 7.37 18.82
C GLU A 261 -22.49 6.25 17.99
N GLN A 262 -23.10 5.07 17.88
CA GLN A 262 -22.59 4.05 16.94
C GLN A 262 -22.91 4.52 15.51
N LEU A 263 -21.94 4.51 14.60
CA LEU A 263 -22.21 4.88 13.21
C LEU A 263 -23.18 3.87 12.59
N GLU A 264 -24.37 4.34 12.24
CA GLU A 264 -25.39 3.55 11.55
C GLU A 264 -25.09 3.53 10.05
N PHE A 265 -25.11 2.33 9.46
CA PHE A 265 -24.98 2.11 8.02
C PHE A 265 -25.48 0.71 7.68
N LEU A 266 -25.87 0.49 6.42
CA LEU A 266 -26.32 -0.81 5.97
C LEU A 266 -25.13 -1.78 5.88
N SER A 267 -25.28 -2.95 6.50
CA SER A 267 -24.29 -4.02 6.40
C SER A 267 -24.97 -5.38 6.52
N PRO A 268 -24.67 -6.37 5.65
CA PRO A 268 -25.23 -7.71 5.76
C PRO A 268 -25.00 -8.35 7.14
N GLU A 269 -23.84 -8.10 7.78
CA GLU A 269 -23.52 -8.58 9.13
C GLU A 269 -24.44 -8.04 10.25
N PHE A 270 -25.25 -7.01 9.97
CA PHE A 270 -26.25 -6.47 10.88
C PHE A 270 -27.65 -7.05 10.62
N SER A 271 -27.88 -7.73 9.48
CA SER A 271 -29.12 -8.46 9.22
C SER A 271 -29.32 -9.59 10.23
N GLU A 272 -30.51 -9.64 10.83
CA GLU A 272 -30.88 -10.76 11.69
C GLU A 272 -30.88 -12.09 10.93
N GLU A 273 -31.25 -12.09 9.65
CA GLU A 273 -31.32 -13.33 8.86
C GLU A 273 -29.91 -13.89 8.62
N GLU A 274 -28.94 -13.06 8.21
CA GLU A 274 -27.56 -13.52 8.06
C GLU A 274 -26.97 -13.99 9.40
N ARG A 275 -27.31 -13.34 10.52
CA ARG A 275 -26.90 -13.77 11.86
C ARG A 275 -27.50 -15.12 12.24
N ARG A 276 -28.79 -15.35 11.95
CA ARG A 276 -29.49 -16.63 12.17
C ARG A 276 -28.88 -17.75 11.31
N GLN A 277 -28.66 -17.50 10.02
CA GLN A 277 -28.02 -18.45 9.10
C GLN A 277 -26.58 -18.79 9.55
N SER A 278 -25.79 -17.77 9.95
CA SER A 278 -24.42 -17.95 10.46
C SER A 278 -24.38 -18.76 11.77
N SER A 279 -25.43 -18.67 12.59
CA SER A 279 -25.52 -19.37 13.88
C SER A 279 -25.99 -20.82 13.76
N GLN A 280 -26.83 -21.13 12.76
CA GLN A 280 -27.29 -22.49 12.49
C GLN A 280 -26.34 -23.28 11.58
N GLY A 281 -25.47 -22.61 10.82
CA GLY A 281 -24.48 -23.18 9.90
C GLY A 281 -23.27 -23.86 10.54
N GLY A 282 -23.47 -24.68 11.57
CA GLY A 282 -22.39 -25.43 12.22
C GLY A 282 -21.71 -26.44 11.29
N GLY A 283 -20.39 -26.32 11.09
CA GLY A 283 -19.57 -27.46 10.68
C GLY A 283 -19.47 -27.78 9.18
N ARG A 284 -19.71 -26.83 8.27
CA ARG A 284 -19.19 -26.94 6.89
C ARG A 284 -18.12 -25.89 6.62
N THR A 285 -16.91 -26.35 6.37
CA THR A 285 -15.83 -25.55 5.80
C THR A 285 -16.28 -25.03 4.44
N GLY A 286 -16.85 -23.83 4.45
CA GLY A 286 -17.20 -23.07 3.26
C GLY A 286 -15.94 -22.79 2.46
N ARG A 287 -15.60 -23.72 1.57
CA ARG A 287 -14.87 -23.47 0.33
C ARG A 287 -15.54 -22.23 -0.26
N TRP A 288 -14.92 -21.06 -0.06
CA TRP A 288 -15.42 -19.80 -0.60
C TRP A 288 -15.52 -20.02 -2.10
N SER A 289 -16.76 -20.18 -2.56
CA SER A 289 -16.97 -20.49 -3.96
C SER A 289 -16.48 -19.27 -4.72
N ALA A 290 -15.47 -19.48 -5.55
CA ALA A 290 -15.16 -18.57 -6.64
C ALA A 290 -16.30 -18.71 -7.66
N ASN A 291 -17.51 -18.30 -7.27
CA ASN A 291 -18.59 -18.02 -8.19
C ASN A 291 -18.12 -16.81 -8.97
N GLY A 292 -17.63 -17.07 -10.18
CA GLY A 292 -17.12 -16.06 -11.09
C GLY A 292 -18.25 -15.13 -11.54
N ILE A 293 -18.54 -14.12 -10.72
CA ILE A 293 -18.87 -12.82 -11.28
C ILE A 293 -17.53 -12.20 -11.62
N GLU A 294 -17.36 -11.86 -12.89
CA GLU A 294 -16.24 -11.05 -13.39
C GLU A 294 -16.07 -9.83 -12.46
N GLU A 295 -14.83 -9.51 -12.02
CA GLU A 295 -14.62 -8.33 -11.17
C GLU A 295 -14.87 -7.05 -12.00
N THR A 296 -16.14 -6.65 -12.09
CA THR A 296 -16.54 -5.38 -12.70
C THR A 296 -15.96 -4.23 -11.91
N PHE A 297 -15.73 -3.09 -12.57
CA PHE A 297 -15.12 -1.90 -11.96
C PHE A 297 -15.75 -1.53 -10.60
N CYS A 298 -17.08 -1.63 -10.48
CA CYS A 298 -17.83 -1.33 -9.26
C CYS A 298 -17.76 -2.41 -8.16
N THR A 299 -17.51 -3.67 -8.53
CA THR A 299 -17.43 -4.78 -7.57
C THR A 299 -15.99 -5.19 -7.24
N ALA A 300 -15.01 -4.55 -7.89
CA ALA A 300 -13.58 -4.78 -7.77
C ALA A 300 -13.11 -5.01 -6.34
N LYS A 301 -12.27 -6.04 -6.17
CA LYS A 301 -11.77 -6.45 -4.88
C LYS A 301 -10.66 -5.49 -4.43
N LEU A 302 -10.98 -4.62 -3.49
CA LEU A 302 -10.03 -3.62 -2.95
C LEU A 302 -9.15 -4.13 -1.81
N ARG A 303 -9.40 -5.33 -1.24
CA ARG A 303 -8.62 -5.84 -0.09
C ARG A 303 -8.23 -7.32 -0.15
N HIS A 304 -7.08 -7.66 0.43
CA HIS A 304 -6.62 -9.03 0.66
C HIS A 304 -5.97 -9.17 2.04
N ASN A 305 -6.34 -10.17 2.84
CA ASN A 305 -5.71 -10.40 4.15
C ASN A 305 -4.38 -11.18 4.02
N ILE A 306 -3.25 -10.51 4.25
CA ILE A 306 -1.89 -11.06 4.17
C ILE A 306 -1.44 -11.77 5.47
N ASN A 307 -2.24 -11.67 6.54
CA ASN A 307 -1.86 -12.17 7.87
C ASN A 307 -2.08 -13.67 8.07
N ASP A 308 -2.98 -14.30 7.31
CA ASP A 308 -3.34 -15.72 7.41
C ASP A 308 -2.12 -16.65 7.21
N PRO A 309 -1.65 -17.39 8.25
CA PRO A 309 -0.49 -18.27 8.14
C PRO A 309 -0.70 -19.44 7.17
N SER A 310 -1.95 -19.86 6.92
CA SER A 310 -2.26 -20.95 5.97
C SER A 310 -2.04 -20.54 4.51
N ARG A 311 -1.91 -19.24 4.23
CA ARG A 311 -1.63 -18.64 2.93
C ARG A 311 -0.16 -18.26 2.74
N ALA A 312 0.77 -18.89 3.46
CA ALA A 312 2.20 -18.68 3.25
C ALA A 312 2.64 -19.25 1.90
N ASP A 313 3.21 -18.42 1.02
CA ASP A 313 3.79 -18.87 -0.26
C ASP A 313 5.10 -19.64 -0.01
N ILE A 314 5.84 -19.22 1.02
CA ILE A 314 7.07 -19.85 1.49
C ILE A 314 6.94 -20.00 3.00
N PHE A 315 7.07 -21.24 3.49
CA PHE A 315 7.07 -21.55 4.92
C PHE A 315 8.21 -22.49 5.27
N ASN A 316 8.86 -22.22 6.40
CA ASN A 316 9.87 -23.07 7.02
C ASN A 316 9.56 -23.14 8.52
N PRO A 317 9.17 -24.29 9.08
CA PRO A 317 8.68 -24.40 10.46
C PRO A 317 9.73 -24.05 11.52
N ARG A 318 11.01 -23.96 11.16
CA ARG A 318 12.11 -23.56 12.06
C ARG A 318 12.64 -22.15 11.78
N ALA A 319 12.00 -21.40 10.88
CA ALA A 319 12.53 -20.12 10.42
C ALA A 319 11.48 -19.03 10.18
N GLY A 320 10.27 -19.36 9.72
CA GLY A 320 9.18 -18.40 9.53
C GLY A 320 8.46 -18.55 8.19
N ARG A 321 7.82 -17.47 7.73
CA ARG A 321 7.01 -17.44 6.49
C ARG A 321 7.11 -16.14 5.70
N LEU A 322 6.87 -16.23 4.40
CA LEU A 322 6.57 -15.11 3.50
C LEU A 322 5.18 -15.31 2.88
N THR A 323 4.41 -14.23 2.79
CA THR A 323 3.12 -14.17 2.08
C THR A 323 3.11 -12.93 1.18
N THR A 324 2.68 -13.07 -0.06
CA THR A 324 2.77 -12.04 -1.11
C THR A 324 1.38 -11.70 -1.65
N VAL A 325 1.08 -10.41 -1.79
CA VAL A 325 -0.14 -9.89 -2.39
C VAL A 325 0.23 -9.11 -3.64
N ASN A 326 -0.23 -9.58 -4.79
CA ASN A 326 0.11 -9.12 -6.13
C ASN A 326 -1.14 -9.21 -7.03
N SER A 327 -1.02 -8.83 -8.31
CA SER A 327 -2.19 -8.82 -9.22
C SER A 327 -2.82 -10.19 -9.51
N PHE A 328 -2.16 -11.31 -9.17
CA PHE A 328 -2.78 -12.65 -9.27
C PHE A 328 -3.77 -12.96 -8.14
N ASN A 329 -3.68 -12.27 -6.99
CA ASN A 329 -4.54 -12.54 -5.82
C ASN A 329 -5.32 -11.32 -5.30
N LEU A 330 -5.01 -10.14 -5.83
CA LEU A 330 -5.75 -8.89 -5.67
C LEU A 330 -5.72 -8.11 -7.01
N PRO A 331 -6.66 -8.36 -7.96
CA PRO A 331 -6.54 -7.95 -9.37
C PRO A 331 -6.31 -6.45 -9.59
N ILE A 332 -6.91 -5.58 -8.76
CA ILE A 332 -6.74 -4.12 -8.83
C ILE A 332 -5.27 -3.67 -8.72
N LEU A 333 -4.39 -4.48 -8.13
CA LEU A 333 -2.96 -4.21 -8.08
C LEU A 333 -2.33 -4.06 -9.48
N ARG A 334 -2.89 -4.72 -10.52
CA ARG A 334 -2.46 -4.54 -11.91
C ARG A 334 -2.68 -3.12 -12.40
N TYR A 335 -3.75 -2.47 -11.96
CA TYR A 335 -4.09 -1.10 -12.34
C TYR A 335 -3.22 -0.09 -11.60
N ILE A 336 -3.08 -0.22 -10.27
CA ILE A 336 -2.27 0.72 -9.48
C ILE A 336 -0.75 0.47 -9.53
N GLN A 337 -0.31 -0.65 -10.13
CA GLN A 337 1.11 -1.03 -10.27
C GLN A 337 1.88 -1.20 -8.94
N LEU A 338 1.21 -1.69 -7.88
CA LEU A 338 1.81 -1.92 -6.57
C LEU A 338 1.62 -3.36 -6.08
N SER A 339 2.52 -3.84 -5.22
CA SER A 339 2.36 -5.12 -4.50
C SER A 339 2.83 -5.02 -3.06
N ALA A 340 2.50 -6.03 -2.26
CA ALA A 340 2.93 -6.14 -0.87
C ALA A 340 3.47 -7.54 -0.56
N GLN A 341 4.42 -7.63 0.37
CA GLN A 341 4.87 -8.91 0.92
C GLN A 341 5.01 -8.79 2.44
N LYS A 342 4.32 -9.65 3.19
CA LYS A 342 4.54 -9.80 4.63
C LYS A 342 5.61 -10.84 4.87
N GLY A 343 6.59 -10.49 5.68
CA GLY A 343 7.55 -11.43 6.24
C GLY A 343 7.33 -11.63 7.73
N PHE A 344 7.55 -12.87 8.18
CA PHE A 344 7.63 -13.26 9.58
C PHE A 344 8.85 -14.13 9.72
N LEU A 345 9.85 -13.70 10.50
CA LEU A 345 11.02 -14.49 10.87
C LEU A 345 10.95 -14.86 12.34
N TYR A 346 11.16 -16.14 12.65
CA TYR A 346 11.38 -16.60 14.03
C TYR A 346 12.75 -16.14 14.55
N ARG A 347 12.97 -16.26 15.87
CA ARG A 347 14.24 -15.97 16.55
C ARG A 347 15.47 -16.41 15.74
N ASN A 348 16.40 -15.48 15.50
CA ASN A 348 17.65 -15.69 14.73
C ASN A 348 17.50 -16.19 13.28
N ALA A 349 16.29 -16.31 12.73
CA ALA A 349 16.09 -16.77 11.36
C ALA A 349 16.52 -15.70 10.34
N ILE A 350 16.89 -16.15 9.14
CA ILE A 350 17.45 -15.29 8.09
C ILE A 350 16.53 -15.33 6.87
N MET A 351 16.10 -14.17 6.38
CA MET A 351 15.63 -14.05 4.99
C MET A 351 16.87 -14.05 4.09
N THR A 352 16.87 -14.90 3.06
CA THR A 352 18.00 -15.05 2.14
C THR A 352 18.51 -13.70 1.61
N PRO A 353 19.84 -13.53 1.44
CA PRO A 353 20.36 -12.41 0.65
C PRO A 353 19.67 -12.41 -0.73
N HIS A 354 19.09 -11.28 -1.12
CA HIS A 354 18.30 -11.14 -2.34
C HIS A 354 18.30 -9.70 -2.85
N TRP A 355 17.92 -9.47 -4.10
CA TRP A 355 17.60 -8.13 -4.61
C TRP A 355 16.21 -8.09 -5.27
N ASN A 356 15.62 -6.91 -5.34
CA ASN A 356 14.35 -6.69 -6.06
C ASN A 356 14.65 -6.35 -7.52
N MET A 357 14.16 -7.14 -8.47
CA MET A 357 14.53 -7.01 -9.90
C MET A 357 13.82 -5.88 -10.62
N ASN A 358 12.60 -5.53 -10.21
CA ASN A 358 11.69 -4.64 -10.94
C ASN A 358 10.87 -3.69 -10.04
N ALA A 359 11.30 -3.47 -8.80
CA ALA A 359 10.62 -2.61 -7.84
C ALA A 359 11.57 -2.09 -6.76
N HIS A 360 11.27 -0.91 -6.20
CA HIS A 360 11.75 -0.53 -4.86
C HIS A 360 10.95 -1.31 -3.80
N SER A 361 11.47 -1.42 -2.58
CA SER A 361 10.82 -2.14 -1.48
C SER A 361 10.86 -1.30 -0.20
N ILE A 362 9.70 -0.80 0.22
CA ILE A 362 9.49 0.01 1.42
C ILE A 362 9.08 -0.93 2.55
N ASN A 363 9.95 -1.13 3.54
CA ASN A 363 9.75 -2.12 4.60
C ASN A 363 9.32 -1.43 5.90
N TYR A 364 8.03 -1.52 6.25
CA TYR A 364 7.53 -1.10 7.57
C TYR A 364 7.64 -2.26 8.56
N ILE A 365 8.33 -2.07 9.68
CA ILE A 365 8.49 -3.10 10.72
C ILE A 365 7.25 -3.10 11.61
N THR A 366 6.50 -4.21 11.60
CA THR A 366 5.22 -4.34 12.30
C THR A 366 5.34 -4.97 13.68
N ARG A 367 6.42 -5.71 13.95
CA ARG A 367 6.69 -6.30 15.28
C ARG A 367 8.14 -6.75 15.42
N GLY A 368 8.68 -6.62 16.63
CA GLY A 368 9.99 -7.16 17.00
C GLY A 368 11.15 -6.35 16.41
N SER A 369 12.30 -7.00 16.25
CA SER A 369 13.53 -6.35 15.82
C SER A 369 14.49 -7.30 15.10
N GLY A 370 15.46 -6.74 14.38
CA GLY A 370 16.48 -7.53 13.72
C GLY A 370 17.50 -6.69 12.96
N GLN A 371 18.56 -7.35 12.51
CA GLN A 371 19.60 -6.74 11.69
C GLN A 371 19.19 -6.80 10.22
N ILE A 372 19.34 -5.68 9.51
CA ILE A 372 19.26 -5.62 8.05
C ILE A 372 20.60 -5.10 7.54
N GLN A 373 21.10 -5.68 6.45
CA GLN A 373 22.18 -5.12 5.65
C GLN A 373 21.67 -4.84 4.24
N ILE A 374 22.08 -3.69 3.68
CA ILE A 374 21.73 -3.25 2.33
C ILE A 374 23.02 -2.83 1.63
N VAL A 375 23.26 -3.39 0.44
CA VAL A 375 24.48 -3.19 -0.36
C VAL A 375 24.11 -2.61 -1.73
N ASN A 376 24.88 -1.59 -2.16
CA ASN A 376 24.71 -0.88 -3.43
C ASN A 376 25.46 -1.56 -4.60
N GLU A 377 25.44 -0.92 -5.78
CA GLU A 377 26.12 -1.39 -6.99
C GLU A 377 27.66 -1.45 -6.89
N ASN A 378 28.27 -0.69 -5.98
CA ASN A 378 29.71 -0.69 -5.73
C ASN A 378 30.16 -1.81 -4.78
N GLY A 379 29.21 -2.57 -4.21
CA GLY A 379 29.48 -3.52 -3.12
C GLY A 379 29.62 -2.87 -1.75
N GLU A 380 29.28 -1.59 -1.60
CA GLU A 380 29.35 -0.85 -0.35
C GLU A 380 28.10 -1.10 0.50
N SER A 381 28.28 -1.36 1.79
CA SER A 381 27.18 -1.56 2.74
C SER A 381 26.57 -0.20 3.15
N VAL A 382 25.62 0.29 2.36
CA VAL A 382 24.91 1.55 2.60
C VAL A 382 24.00 1.51 3.83
N PHE A 383 23.64 0.33 4.32
CA PHE A 383 23.07 0.16 5.67
C PHE A 383 23.59 -1.15 6.27
N ASP A 384 24.05 -1.09 7.51
CA ASP A 384 24.20 -2.23 8.40
C ASP A 384 23.75 -1.80 9.80
N GLY A 385 22.62 -2.31 10.26
CA GLY A 385 22.03 -1.82 11.50
C GLY A 385 20.84 -2.63 11.98
N GLN A 386 20.43 -2.34 13.22
CA GLN A 386 19.18 -2.85 13.77
C GLN A 386 17.99 -2.03 13.24
N VAL A 387 16.87 -2.71 13.06
CA VAL A 387 15.55 -2.09 12.83
C VAL A 387 14.57 -2.58 13.90
N GLN A 388 13.63 -1.74 14.28
CA GLN A 388 12.62 -2.01 15.32
C GLN A 388 11.21 -1.63 14.86
N GLU A 389 10.22 -2.13 15.58
CA GLU A 389 8.79 -1.86 15.34
C GLU A 389 8.50 -0.36 15.17
N GLY A 390 7.65 -0.03 14.20
CA GLY A 390 7.25 1.34 13.87
C GLY A 390 8.15 2.05 12.86
N GLN A 391 9.34 1.52 12.55
CA GLN A 391 10.27 2.10 11.58
C GLN A 391 9.98 1.69 10.14
N ILE A 392 10.37 2.54 9.19
CA ILE A 392 10.45 2.24 7.75
C ILE A 392 11.91 2.21 7.31
N ILE A 393 12.31 1.23 6.51
CA ILE A 393 13.56 1.27 5.75
C ILE A 393 13.30 0.90 4.29
N THR A 394 13.82 1.68 3.34
CA THR A 394 13.70 1.34 1.92
C THR A 394 14.89 0.51 1.44
N ALA A 395 14.62 -0.38 0.48
CA ALA A 395 15.64 -1.01 -0.33
C ALA A 395 15.34 -0.65 -1.79
N PRO A 396 16.20 0.15 -2.46
CA PRO A 396 16.04 0.47 -3.86
C PRO A 396 16.04 -0.78 -4.76
N GLN A 397 15.57 -0.62 -6.00
CA GLN A 397 15.66 -1.68 -7.00
C GLN A 397 17.13 -2.11 -7.17
N ASN A 398 17.36 -3.41 -7.35
CA ASN A 398 18.67 -4.06 -7.49
C ASN A 398 19.64 -4.00 -6.31
N PHE A 399 19.38 -3.20 -5.26
CA PHE A 399 20.20 -3.22 -4.05
C PHE A 399 20.04 -4.59 -3.36
N ALA A 400 21.16 -5.17 -2.93
CA ALA A 400 21.17 -6.48 -2.28
C ALA A 400 20.84 -6.33 -0.79
N VAL A 401 19.91 -7.15 -0.29
CA VAL A 401 19.37 -7.08 1.07
C VAL A 401 19.45 -8.44 1.72
N ILE A 402 19.96 -8.49 2.95
CA ILE A 402 19.83 -9.64 3.86
C ILE A 402 19.18 -9.17 5.17
N LYS A 403 18.32 -10.01 5.76
CA LYS A 403 17.60 -9.71 7.01
C LYS A 403 17.76 -10.85 7.98
N ARG A 404 18.11 -10.56 9.23
CA ARG A 404 18.20 -11.54 10.32
C ARG A 404 17.36 -11.07 11.51
N ALA A 405 16.44 -11.90 11.97
CA ALA A 405 15.65 -11.59 13.16
C ALA A 405 16.49 -11.61 14.45
N GLY A 406 16.11 -10.76 15.41
CA GLY A 406 16.64 -10.73 16.76
C GLY A 406 16.14 -11.90 17.64
N SER A 407 16.16 -11.68 18.95
CA SER A 407 15.66 -12.63 19.97
C SER A 407 14.18 -12.92 19.83
N ASP A 408 13.37 -11.92 19.48
CA ASP A 408 11.91 -11.99 19.63
C ASP A 408 11.18 -12.16 18.27
N GLY A 409 11.97 -12.43 17.23
CA GLY A 409 11.51 -12.48 15.85
C GLY A 409 11.48 -11.10 15.19
N LEU A 410 11.17 -11.10 13.89
CA LEU A 410 11.03 -9.89 13.09
C LEU A 410 9.84 -10.05 12.14
N GLU A 411 8.89 -9.12 12.20
CA GLU A 411 7.79 -9.02 11.23
C GLU A 411 7.81 -7.66 10.54
N TRP A 412 7.57 -7.68 9.22
CA TRP A 412 7.48 -6.48 8.41
C TRP A 412 6.48 -6.66 7.27
N ILE A 413 6.02 -5.54 6.74
CA ILE A 413 5.33 -5.47 5.45
C ILE A 413 6.23 -4.69 4.48
N SER A 414 6.60 -5.34 3.38
CA SER A 414 7.31 -4.73 2.25
C SER A 414 6.29 -4.28 1.20
N PHE A 415 6.01 -2.99 1.09
CA PHE A 415 5.30 -2.43 -0.06
C PHE A 415 6.29 -2.30 -1.23
N LYS A 416 5.86 -2.60 -2.46
CA LYS A 416 6.73 -2.66 -3.63
C LYS A 416 6.11 -1.92 -4.82
N THR A 417 6.92 -1.14 -5.51
CA THR A 417 6.53 -0.22 -6.61
C THR A 417 6.33 -0.94 -7.96
N ASN A 418 5.73 -2.14 -7.93
CA ASN A 418 5.36 -2.91 -9.11
C ASN A 418 4.26 -3.93 -8.74
N ASP A 419 3.27 -4.19 -9.61
CA ASP A 419 2.18 -5.13 -9.31
C ASP A 419 2.64 -6.58 -9.17
N ASN A 420 3.70 -6.94 -9.89
CA ASN A 420 4.33 -8.26 -9.91
C ASN A 420 5.81 -8.13 -9.59
N ALA A 421 6.12 -7.55 -8.43
CA ALA A 421 7.48 -7.40 -7.94
C ALA A 421 8.15 -8.77 -7.71
N LYS A 422 9.35 -8.94 -8.27
CA LYS A 422 10.13 -10.19 -8.24
C LYS A 422 11.42 -9.97 -7.46
N ILE A 423 11.74 -10.92 -6.59
CA ILE A 423 13.04 -11.01 -5.92
C ILE A 423 13.89 -12.09 -6.59
N ASN A 424 15.21 -11.89 -6.63
CA ASN A 424 16.17 -12.92 -6.99
C ASN A 424 17.03 -13.26 -5.77
N GLN A 425 17.16 -14.55 -5.45
CA GLN A 425 17.86 -15.04 -4.27
C GLN A 425 19.35 -15.27 -4.59
N ILE A 426 20.25 -14.85 -3.70
CA ILE A 426 21.70 -15.09 -3.82
C ILE A 426 22.07 -16.47 -3.25
N ALA A 427 21.48 -16.84 -2.10
CA ALA A 427 21.69 -18.13 -1.45
C ALA A 427 20.41 -19.01 -1.43
N GLY A 428 20.58 -20.31 -1.16
CA GLY A 428 19.48 -21.28 -1.04
C GLY A 428 19.16 -22.07 -2.31
N ARG A 429 18.12 -22.91 -2.25
CA ARG A 429 17.76 -23.85 -3.33
C ARG A 429 17.20 -23.17 -4.61
N ALA A 430 16.74 -21.93 -4.52
CA ALA A 430 16.20 -21.17 -5.66
C ALA A 430 17.11 -20.00 -6.07
N SER A 431 18.43 -20.12 -5.87
CA SER A 431 19.35 -18.99 -5.99
C SER A 431 20.07 -18.88 -7.33
N THR A 432 20.50 -17.66 -7.66
CA THR A 432 21.38 -17.37 -8.80
C THR A 432 22.68 -18.15 -8.71
N ILE A 433 23.31 -18.23 -7.53
CA ILE A 433 24.53 -19.02 -7.33
C ILE A 433 24.30 -20.51 -7.65
N ARG A 434 23.12 -21.06 -7.36
CA ARG A 434 22.80 -22.44 -7.73
C ARG A 434 22.61 -22.64 -9.24
N ALA A 435 22.16 -21.60 -9.96
CA ALA A 435 21.96 -21.63 -11.41
C ALA A 435 23.28 -21.53 -12.22
N ILE A 436 24.30 -20.84 -11.70
CA ILE A 436 25.61 -20.69 -12.37
C ILE A 436 26.37 -22.03 -12.39
N PRO A 437 27.04 -22.45 -13.48
CA PRO A 437 27.86 -23.66 -13.52
C PRO A 437 28.94 -23.67 -12.42
N GLN A 438 29.21 -24.84 -11.83
CA GLN A 438 30.15 -24.97 -10.70
C GLN A 438 31.55 -24.46 -11.05
N ASP A 439 31.99 -24.67 -12.29
CA ASP A 439 33.32 -24.29 -12.75
C ASP A 439 33.45 -22.78 -13.00
N VAL A 440 32.34 -22.13 -13.37
CA VAL A 440 32.29 -20.66 -13.46
C VAL A 440 32.47 -20.07 -12.06
N LEU A 441 31.82 -20.63 -11.03
CA LEU A 441 32.00 -20.18 -9.64
C LEU A 441 33.43 -20.47 -9.12
N ALA A 442 33.98 -21.65 -9.41
CA ALA A 442 35.32 -22.03 -8.98
C ALA A 442 36.38 -21.06 -9.53
N ASN A 443 36.31 -20.73 -10.83
CA ASN A 443 37.21 -19.76 -11.43
C ASN A 443 36.92 -18.31 -10.99
N ALA A 444 35.64 -17.88 -10.95
CA ALA A 444 35.28 -16.50 -10.61
C ALA A 444 35.57 -16.12 -9.15
N PHE A 445 35.54 -17.07 -8.23
CA PHE A 445 35.90 -16.85 -6.83
C PHE A 445 37.32 -17.33 -6.46
N ALA A 446 38.07 -17.89 -7.42
CA ALA A 446 39.39 -18.52 -7.20
C ALA A 446 39.39 -19.59 -6.07
N ILE A 447 38.41 -20.49 -6.10
CA ILE A 447 38.18 -21.56 -5.11
C ILE A 447 38.17 -22.95 -5.74
N SER A 448 38.28 -24.00 -4.92
CA SER A 448 38.20 -25.38 -5.38
C SER A 448 36.80 -25.74 -5.92
N ARG A 449 36.71 -26.79 -6.76
CA ARG A 449 35.41 -27.32 -7.23
C ARG A 449 34.52 -27.72 -6.05
N GLU A 450 35.10 -28.31 -5.01
CA GLU A 450 34.43 -28.79 -3.79
C GLU A 450 33.94 -27.62 -2.92
N GLU A 451 34.63 -26.48 -2.94
CA GLU A 451 34.19 -25.24 -2.29
C GLU A 451 33.02 -24.61 -3.06
N ALA A 452 33.14 -24.48 -4.39
CA ALA A 452 32.03 -24.04 -5.23
C ALA A 452 30.79 -24.92 -5.04
N GLN A 453 30.95 -26.25 -4.94
CA GLN A 453 29.86 -27.18 -4.63
C GLN A 453 29.24 -26.92 -3.25
N ARG A 454 30.05 -26.67 -2.22
CA ARG A 454 29.58 -26.30 -0.88
C ARG A 454 28.76 -25.01 -0.90
N ILE A 455 29.22 -23.95 -1.58
CA ILE A 455 28.46 -22.69 -1.73
C ILE A 455 27.11 -22.93 -2.41
N LYS A 456 27.06 -23.74 -3.48
CA LYS A 456 25.83 -24.05 -4.22
C LYS A 456 24.79 -24.86 -3.43
N PHE A 457 25.21 -25.75 -2.53
CA PHE A 457 24.34 -26.82 -2.02
C PHE A 457 24.25 -26.94 -0.48
N ASN A 458 25.07 -26.24 0.31
CA ASN A 458 24.99 -26.29 1.77
C ASN A 458 23.63 -25.77 2.30
N ARG A 459 23.06 -24.73 1.67
CA ARG A 459 21.72 -24.22 2.01
C ARG A 459 20.67 -24.82 1.07
N ARG A 460 19.88 -25.76 1.62
CA ARG A 460 18.81 -26.50 0.91
C ARG A 460 17.44 -25.83 0.98
N GLU A 461 17.30 -24.83 1.85
CA GLU A 461 16.08 -24.06 2.12
C GLU A 461 15.82 -23.01 1.01
N ILE A 462 14.61 -22.44 0.94
CA ILE A 462 14.20 -21.43 -0.05
C ILE A 462 13.63 -20.22 0.68
N GLY A 463 14.06 -19.00 0.31
CA GLY A 463 13.52 -17.74 0.83
C GLY A 463 13.87 -17.41 2.29
N ILE A 464 13.58 -18.32 3.22
CA ILE A 464 13.88 -18.19 4.65
C ILE A 464 14.67 -19.41 5.15
N PHE A 465 15.76 -19.12 5.86
CA PHE A 465 16.69 -20.09 6.42
C PHE A 465 16.58 -20.19 7.93
N SER A 466 16.56 -21.42 8.43
CA SER A 466 16.60 -21.67 9.87
C SER A 466 17.93 -21.22 10.46
N PRO A 467 17.92 -20.75 11.73
CA PRO A 467 19.15 -20.45 12.46
C PRO A 467 20.08 -21.65 12.40
N GLU A 468 21.39 -21.41 12.32
CA GLU A 468 22.33 -22.52 12.45
C GLU A 468 22.18 -23.13 13.83
N THR A 469 21.79 -24.41 13.87
CA THR A 469 22.23 -25.28 14.96
C THR A 469 23.74 -25.30 14.91
N ARG A 470 24.39 -24.43 15.69
CA ARG A 470 25.78 -24.62 16.10
C ARG A 470 25.85 -26.06 16.59
N SER A 471 26.53 -26.92 15.84
CA SER A 471 27.04 -28.16 16.39
C SER A 471 27.83 -27.73 17.61
N ARG A 472 27.41 -28.18 18.80
CA ARG A 472 28.30 -28.14 19.98
C ARG A 472 29.59 -28.77 19.48
N GLY A 473 30.68 -28.01 19.58
CA GLY A 473 31.96 -28.45 19.03
C GLY A 473 32.28 -29.86 19.54
N ARG A 474 32.99 -30.64 18.72
CA ARG A 474 33.84 -31.68 19.28
C ARG A 474 34.59 -31.02 20.45
N ARG A 475 34.33 -31.49 21.66
CA ARG A 475 35.35 -31.38 22.70
C ARG A 475 36.46 -32.33 22.28
N ASP A 476 37.68 -31.84 22.40
CA ASP A 476 38.90 -32.59 22.16
C ASP A 476 38.99 -33.83 23.06
#